data_AF-A0A2W4SMN8-F1
#
_entry.id   AF-A0A2W4SMN8-F1
#
_cell.length_a   1.000
_cell.length_b   1.000
_cell.length_c   1.000
_cell.angle_alpha   90.00
_cell.angle_beta   90.00
_cell.angle_gamma   90.00
#
_symmetry.space_group_name_H-M   'P 1'
#
loop_
_entity.id
_entity.type
_entity.pdbx_description
1 polymer ?
#
loop_
_entity_poly.entity_id
_entity_poly.type
_entity_poly.pdbx_seq_one_letter_code
_entity_poly.pdbx_strand_id
1 'polypeptide(L)'
;MNQPVQFNDRSTGQPTAWQWAFGDGGTSATQNPSHVFLTAGSYDVTLKVSNASGTSIASQTVIVSQNAYTLAVTLSDQAQLTTLAFDGLGMMTGNLDAQSFFPPGKVADYAGFQFLRDNDPDNMGHNTDFLTRVANNVIYILNYSQLQKLVSLAVAQQSQVNQYGYQRYPLMMAFRRQLTGNIPVGSTGLNLDAVKKASHALYLIDGQISFDRAMLYASIYNSMDSTQKAYLDAMKGKGFNSWPNITYGQIAAKMKALPQGSAVAVMTYASDIFSWYAGSLTADVYFCPERHGTYYGSFYLKDAPAVGVAGYSISEQLTATAGGALSNSAEGYVTPSQAALVAGLVNTQRANLYASPTSNIVQTRTQIATLLRSLLTSTASAANVKAQVLSLSGTYGDLDGANNYAYATVFAQVYQSLTTAQLNQLAALRKSILTGTYADGTPFDFTVATVPYLYSDAITDSQIAPYIGNTDYLFFEP
;
A
#
# COMPACT_ATOMS: atom_id res chain seq x y z
N MET A 1 -12.56 6.50 10.94
CA MET A 1 -13.77 7.35 10.75
C MET A 1 -13.46 8.71 11.37
N ASN A 2 -13.53 9.79 10.58
CA ASN A 2 -13.17 11.14 11.01
C ASN A 2 -14.37 11.79 11.66
N GLN A 3 -14.43 11.76 12.98
CA GLN A 3 -15.55 12.33 13.73
C GLN A 3 -15.47 13.87 13.68
N PRO A 4 -16.56 14.57 13.35
CA PRO A 4 -16.61 16.02 13.42
C PRO A 4 -16.40 16.51 14.86
N VAL A 5 -15.46 17.43 15.03
CA VAL A 5 -15.26 18.16 16.29
C VAL A 5 -16.19 19.37 16.29
N GLN A 6 -16.94 19.54 17.38
CA GLN A 6 -17.80 20.70 17.56
C GLN A 6 -17.09 21.80 18.35
N PHE A 7 -17.07 23.00 17.80
CA PHE A 7 -16.45 24.18 18.41
C PHE A 7 -17.53 25.11 18.96
N ASN A 8 -17.36 25.53 20.21
CA ASN A 8 -18.31 26.37 20.91
C ASN A 8 -17.62 27.69 21.29
N ASP A 9 -18.13 28.80 20.75
CA ASP A 9 -17.72 30.15 21.14
C ASP A 9 -18.17 30.45 22.57
N ARG A 10 -17.26 30.99 23.38
CA ARG A 10 -17.50 31.47 24.75
C ARG A 10 -17.12 32.95 24.93
N SER A 11 -16.97 33.67 23.83
CA SER A 11 -16.60 35.09 23.83
C SER A 11 -17.67 35.94 24.50
N THR A 12 -17.24 36.99 25.20
CA THR A 12 -18.12 38.00 25.82
C THR A 12 -18.08 39.30 25.01
N GLY A 13 -18.92 40.29 25.36
CA GLY A 13 -18.87 41.62 24.74
C GLY A 13 -19.64 41.77 23.42
N GLN A 14 -20.63 40.92 23.15
CA GLN A 14 -21.49 40.97 21.95
C GLN A 14 -20.71 41.01 20.62
N PRO A 15 -19.94 39.95 20.28
CA PRO A 15 -19.35 39.81 18.95
C PRO A 15 -20.39 39.88 17.83
N THR A 16 -20.04 40.49 16.70
CA THR A 16 -20.87 40.54 15.49
C THR A 16 -20.27 39.78 14.31
N ALA A 17 -19.03 39.27 14.42
CA ALA A 17 -18.41 38.40 13.41
C ALA A 17 -17.39 37.43 14.03
N TRP A 18 -17.22 36.28 13.39
CA TRP A 18 -16.33 35.18 13.78
C TRP A 18 -15.44 34.78 12.61
N GLN A 19 -14.21 34.41 12.92
CA GLN A 19 -13.29 33.81 11.98
C GLN A 19 -12.51 32.71 12.70
N TRP A 20 -12.79 31.48 12.36
CA TRP A 20 -12.07 30.29 12.79
C TRP A 20 -10.98 29.95 11.79
N ALA A 21 -9.80 29.62 12.30
CA ALA A 21 -8.75 28.93 11.57
C ALA A 21 -8.44 27.65 12.35
N PHE A 22 -8.61 26.48 11.72
CA PHE A 22 -8.51 25.20 12.44
C PHE A 22 -7.08 24.65 12.51
N GLY A 23 -6.09 25.32 11.92
CA GLY A 23 -4.69 24.87 11.94
C GLY A 23 -4.35 23.80 10.88
N ASP A 24 -5.34 23.28 10.15
CA ASP A 24 -5.18 22.32 9.04
C ASP A 24 -5.45 22.95 7.66
N GLY A 25 -5.53 24.28 7.59
CA GLY A 25 -5.93 25.04 6.40
C GLY A 25 -7.44 25.26 6.27
N GLY A 26 -8.26 24.57 7.07
CA GLY A 26 -9.70 24.83 7.16
C GLY A 26 -10.02 26.14 7.89
N THR A 27 -11.11 26.81 7.47
CA THR A 27 -11.63 28.02 8.12
C THR A 27 -13.15 28.02 8.20
N SER A 28 -13.73 28.85 9.09
CA SER A 28 -15.19 29.04 9.17
C SER A 28 -15.55 30.43 9.68
N ALA A 29 -16.68 30.98 9.22
CA ALA A 29 -17.25 32.24 9.71
C ALA A 29 -18.47 32.03 10.64
N THR A 30 -18.87 30.78 10.87
CA THR A 30 -19.99 30.42 11.75
C THR A 30 -19.58 30.58 13.21
N GLN A 31 -20.47 31.07 14.08
CA GLN A 31 -20.19 31.23 15.51
C GLN A 31 -19.75 29.93 16.19
N ASN A 32 -20.51 28.84 15.99
CA ASN A 32 -20.24 27.51 16.53
C ASN A 32 -20.11 26.49 15.39
N PRO A 33 -18.95 26.40 14.73
CA PRO A 33 -18.78 25.50 13.59
C PRO A 33 -18.51 24.07 14.03
N SER A 34 -18.85 23.14 13.14
CA SER A 34 -18.32 21.78 13.18
C SER A 34 -17.20 21.66 12.16
N HIS A 35 -16.07 21.05 12.55
CA HIS A 35 -14.94 20.82 11.66
C HIS A 35 -14.45 19.38 11.77
N VAL A 36 -14.13 18.78 10.63
CA VAL A 36 -13.61 17.41 10.55
C VAL A 36 -12.13 17.50 10.25
N PHE A 37 -11.29 17.15 11.22
CA PHE A 37 -9.87 16.96 10.98
C PHE A 37 -9.68 15.67 10.21
N LEU A 38 -9.13 15.79 9.01
CA LEU A 38 -8.91 14.62 8.17
C LEU A 38 -7.69 13.80 8.60
N THR A 39 -6.78 14.44 9.34
CA THR A 39 -5.46 13.92 9.65
C THR A 39 -5.28 13.87 11.16
N ALA A 40 -4.49 12.90 11.62
CA ALA A 40 -4.03 12.89 13.00
C ALA A 40 -2.93 13.94 13.15
N GLY A 41 -2.92 14.63 14.29
CA GLY A 41 -2.00 15.73 14.47
C GLY A 41 -2.40 16.63 15.63
N SER A 42 -1.54 17.61 15.87
CA SER A 42 -1.77 18.68 16.83
C SER A 42 -2.09 19.94 16.02
N TYR A 43 -3.31 20.45 16.15
CA TYR A 43 -3.76 21.63 15.43
C TYR A 43 -3.98 22.78 16.38
N ASP A 44 -3.31 23.90 16.12
CA ASP A 44 -3.58 25.15 16.83
C ASP A 44 -4.80 25.82 16.20
N VAL A 45 -5.95 25.62 16.84
CA VAL A 45 -7.21 26.23 16.41
C VAL A 45 -7.31 27.63 16.98
N THR A 46 -7.51 28.62 16.12
CA THR A 46 -7.65 30.02 16.48
C THR A 46 -9.06 30.53 16.18
N LEU A 47 -9.69 31.18 17.15
CA LEU A 47 -10.90 31.96 16.99
C LEU A 47 -10.57 33.44 17.08
N LYS A 48 -10.91 34.19 16.03
CA LYS A 48 -10.94 35.66 16.03
C LYS A 48 -12.40 36.13 16.03
N VAL A 49 -12.76 36.95 17.00
CA VAL A 49 -14.07 37.61 17.09
C VAL A 49 -13.94 39.12 16.97
N SER A 50 -14.96 39.79 16.45
CA SER A 50 -14.97 41.25 16.32
C SER A 50 -16.34 41.87 16.53
N ASN A 51 -16.37 43.10 17.04
CA ASN A 51 -17.53 43.98 17.10
C ASN A 51 -17.10 45.44 16.80
N ALA A 52 -18.01 46.40 16.97
CA ALA A 52 -17.72 47.82 16.74
C ALA A 52 -16.61 48.40 17.66
N SER A 53 -16.34 47.75 18.79
CA SER A 53 -15.35 48.19 19.77
C SER A 53 -13.96 47.59 19.54
N GLY A 54 -13.82 46.57 18.67
CA GLY A 54 -12.53 45.98 18.32
C GLY A 54 -12.57 44.48 18.05
N THR A 55 -11.42 43.84 18.21
CA THR A 55 -11.22 42.40 17.93
C THR A 55 -10.54 41.70 19.08
N SER A 56 -10.86 40.42 19.30
CA SER A 56 -10.17 39.54 20.25
C SER A 56 -9.82 38.21 19.59
N ILE A 57 -8.73 37.57 20.03
CA ILE A 57 -8.22 36.31 19.49
C ILE A 57 -7.94 35.33 20.63
N ALA A 58 -8.40 34.10 20.50
CA ALA A 58 -8.08 32.98 21.39
C ALA A 58 -7.57 31.78 20.58
N SER A 59 -6.66 30.98 21.14
CA SER A 59 -6.17 29.76 20.50
C SER A 59 -6.18 28.58 21.46
N GLN A 60 -6.46 27.39 20.93
CA GLN A 60 -6.43 26.12 21.66
C GLN A 60 -5.88 25.01 20.78
N THR A 61 -5.00 24.18 21.33
CA THR A 61 -4.48 23.01 20.65
C THR A 61 -5.49 21.86 20.72
N VAL A 62 -5.87 21.32 19.56
CA VAL A 62 -6.67 20.11 19.42
C VAL A 62 -5.74 18.97 19.00
N ILE A 63 -5.71 17.90 19.80
CA ILE A 63 -4.97 16.67 19.46
C ILE A 63 -5.95 15.70 18.83
N VAL A 64 -5.73 15.40 17.55
CA VAL A 64 -6.43 14.35 16.83
C VAL A 64 -5.51 13.14 16.83
N SER A 65 -5.85 12.13 17.63
CA SER A 65 -5.08 10.89 17.62
C SER A 65 -5.39 10.07 16.39
N GLN A 66 -4.37 9.43 15.82
CA GLN A 66 -4.58 8.41 14.80
C GLN A 66 -5.35 7.26 15.47
N ASN A 67 -6.52 6.95 14.93
CA ASN A 67 -7.16 5.69 15.30
C ASN A 67 -6.28 4.57 14.77
N ALA A 68 -6.06 3.52 15.57
CA ALA A 68 -5.38 2.32 15.10
C ALA A 68 -5.93 1.92 13.72
N TYR A 69 -5.04 1.68 12.76
CA TYR A 69 -5.44 1.17 11.47
C TYR A 69 -6.00 -0.24 11.65
N THR A 70 -7.32 -0.33 11.49
CA THR A 70 -8.05 -1.59 11.59
C THR A 70 -8.50 -2.02 10.21
N LEU A 71 -8.77 -3.32 10.08
CA LEU A 71 -9.39 -3.86 8.88
C LEU A 71 -10.72 -3.14 8.55
N ALA A 72 -11.51 -2.78 9.56
CA ALA A 72 -12.77 -2.05 9.34
C ALA A 72 -12.55 -0.66 8.70
N VAL A 73 -11.51 0.06 9.09
CA VAL A 73 -11.16 1.35 8.47
C VAL A 73 -10.71 1.14 7.02
N THR A 74 -9.83 0.18 6.78
CA THR A 74 -9.36 -0.22 5.43
C THR A 74 -10.53 -0.58 4.52
N LEU A 75 -11.55 -1.27 5.02
CA LEU A 75 -12.72 -1.70 4.23
C LEU A 75 -13.79 -0.60 4.04
N SER A 76 -13.63 0.56 4.68
CA SER A 76 -14.62 1.63 4.55
C SER A 76 -14.70 2.18 3.13
N ASP A 77 -15.90 2.56 2.70
CA ASP A 77 -16.14 3.10 1.35
C ASP A 77 -15.21 4.28 1.02
N GLN A 78 -14.91 5.15 2.00
CA GLN A 78 -14.02 6.30 1.79
C GLN A 78 -12.54 5.90 1.60
N ALA A 79 -12.04 4.95 2.40
CA ALA A 79 -10.66 4.48 2.27
C ALA A 79 -10.46 3.78 0.92
N GLN A 80 -11.46 2.97 0.54
CA GLN A 80 -11.51 2.29 -0.74
C GLN A 80 -11.59 3.29 -1.91
N LEU A 81 -12.47 4.28 -1.83
CA LEU A 81 -12.64 5.29 -2.88
C LEU A 81 -11.35 6.06 -3.16
N THR A 82 -10.72 6.60 -2.11
CA THR A 82 -9.52 7.42 -2.26
C THR A 82 -8.34 6.62 -2.78
N THR A 83 -8.19 5.36 -2.33
CA THR A 83 -7.15 4.45 -2.83
C THR A 83 -7.34 4.13 -4.31
N LEU A 84 -8.53 3.68 -4.71
CA LEU A 84 -8.80 3.38 -6.12
C LEU A 84 -8.62 4.59 -7.01
N ALA A 85 -9.09 5.75 -6.56
CA ALA A 85 -8.92 7.00 -7.28
C ALA A 85 -7.43 7.39 -7.42
N PHE A 86 -6.61 7.13 -6.40
CA PHE A 86 -5.17 7.31 -6.47
C PHE A 86 -4.49 6.32 -7.44
N ASP A 87 -4.94 5.07 -7.48
CA ASP A 87 -4.52 4.08 -8.47
C ASP A 87 -4.88 4.53 -9.90
N GLY A 88 -6.09 5.02 -10.10
CA GLY A 88 -6.54 5.61 -11.37
C GLY A 88 -5.67 6.79 -11.81
N LEU A 89 -5.30 7.68 -10.88
CA LEU A 89 -4.38 8.79 -11.15
C LEU A 89 -3.02 8.27 -11.63
N GLY A 90 -2.46 7.26 -10.95
CA GLY A 90 -1.23 6.60 -11.36
C GLY A 90 -1.32 6.04 -12.79
N MET A 91 -2.44 5.37 -13.10
CA MET A 91 -2.65 4.72 -14.40
C MET A 91 -2.72 5.74 -15.55
N MET A 92 -3.53 6.78 -15.36
CA MET A 92 -3.85 7.79 -16.37
C MET A 92 -2.68 8.72 -16.65
N THR A 93 -1.85 9.01 -15.64
CA THR A 93 -0.76 10.00 -15.75
C THR A 93 0.61 9.35 -15.92
N GLY A 94 0.76 8.05 -15.62
CA GLY A 94 2.01 7.31 -15.72
C GLY A 94 2.21 6.63 -17.08
N ASN A 95 3.24 5.80 -17.16
CA ASN A 95 3.57 4.91 -18.28
C ASN A 95 3.78 3.47 -17.79
N LEU A 96 4.10 2.54 -18.70
CA LEU A 96 4.32 1.13 -18.33
C LEU A 96 5.49 0.96 -17.35
N ASP A 97 6.54 1.79 -17.50
CA ASP A 97 7.70 1.79 -16.59
C ASP A 97 7.28 2.14 -15.16
N ALA A 98 6.49 3.19 -14.97
CA ALA A 98 5.94 3.52 -13.66
C ALA A 98 5.00 2.42 -13.12
N GLN A 99 4.20 1.79 -13.99
CA GLN A 99 3.30 0.68 -13.60
C GLN A 99 4.05 -0.58 -13.16
N SER A 100 5.27 -0.78 -13.63
CA SER A 100 6.07 -1.95 -13.26
C SER A 100 6.55 -1.92 -11.83
N PHE A 101 6.66 -0.72 -11.24
CA PHE A 101 7.12 -0.54 -9.88
C PHE A 101 6.25 -1.32 -8.90
N PHE A 102 6.89 -2.18 -8.11
CA PHE A 102 6.22 -3.05 -7.17
C PHE A 102 7.08 -3.33 -5.95
N PRO A 103 6.62 -2.97 -4.75
CA PRO A 103 7.41 -3.13 -3.54
C PRO A 103 7.58 -4.62 -3.18
N PRO A 104 8.78 -5.05 -2.72
CA PRO A 104 9.02 -6.43 -2.27
C PRO A 104 8.02 -6.96 -1.25
N GLY A 105 7.56 -6.10 -0.33
CA GLY A 105 6.63 -6.48 0.74
C GLY A 105 5.18 -6.73 0.30
N LYS A 106 4.85 -6.57 -0.98
CA LYS A 106 3.48 -6.82 -1.49
C LYS A 106 3.25 -8.27 -1.95
N VAL A 107 4.32 -9.05 -2.08
CA VAL A 107 4.27 -10.51 -2.29
C VAL A 107 4.33 -11.21 -0.95
N ALA A 108 3.48 -12.23 -0.77
CA ALA A 108 3.39 -13.03 0.44
C ALA A 108 3.16 -12.19 1.71
N ASP A 109 2.30 -11.19 1.58
CA ASP A 109 1.87 -10.31 2.67
C ASP A 109 0.87 -11.04 3.58
N TYR A 110 1.34 -11.97 4.41
CA TYR A 110 0.55 -12.73 5.40
C TYR A 110 1.23 -12.81 6.77
N ALA A 111 2.26 -11.98 6.99
CA ALA A 111 3.07 -11.96 8.20
C ALA A 111 2.78 -10.74 9.11
N GLY A 112 1.80 -9.91 8.74
CA GLY A 112 1.37 -8.76 9.54
C GLY A 112 2.32 -7.57 9.54
N PHE A 113 3.32 -7.53 8.65
CA PHE A 113 4.28 -6.42 8.59
C PHE A 113 3.60 -5.10 8.22
N GLN A 114 2.66 -5.13 7.27
CA GLN A 114 1.85 -3.95 6.92
C GLN A 114 1.09 -3.41 8.14
N PHE A 115 0.54 -4.28 9.00
CA PHE A 115 -0.17 -3.87 10.22
C PHE A 115 0.79 -3.28 11.25
N LEU A 116 1.94 -3.92 11.46
CA LEU A 116 2.99 -3.44 12.38
C LEU A 116 3.45 -2.04 11.98
N ARG A 117 3.65 -1.83 10.68
CA ARG A 117 4.10 -0.56 10.10
C ARG A 117 3.07 0.54 10.30
N ASP A 118 1.84 0.31 9.86
CA ASP A 118 0.82 1.35 9.86
C ASP A 118 0.36 1.67 11.29
N ASN A 119 0.52 0.75 12.25
CA ASN A 119 0.20 0.99 13.67
C ASN A 119 1.43 1.25 14.55
N ASP A 120 2.54 1.73 13.98
CA ASP A 120 3.71 2.12 14.77
C ASP A 120 3.37 3.30 15.70
N PRO A 121 3.48 3.16 17.03
CA PRO A 121 3.15 4.23 17.99
C PRO A 121 4.00 5.51 17.83
N ASP A 122 5.13 5.42 17.15
CA ASP A 122 6.07 6.52 16.92
C ASP A 122 5.86 7.21 15.56
N ASN A 123 4.86 6.81 14.77
CA ASN A 123 4.55 7.32 13.42
C ASN A 123 5.74 7.24 12.43
N MET A 124 6.64 6.28 12.62
CA MET A 124 7.80 6.05 11.76
C MET A 124 7.57 4.94 10.74
N GLY A 125 6.40 4.29 10.73
CA GLY A 125 6.07 3.21 9.81
C GLY A 125 6.34 3.53 8.33
N HIS A 126 6.05 4.76 7.90
CA HIS A 126 6.22 5.19 6.52
C HIS A 126 7.60 5.80 6.22
N ASN A 127 8.55 5.70 7.16
CA ASN A 127 9.94 6.07 6.98
C ASN A 127 10.76 4.91 6.40
N THR A 128 11.70 5.21 5.50
CA THR A 128 12.55 4.19 4.87
C THR A 128 13.44 3.43 5.86
N ASP A 129 13.70 3.97 7.05
CA ASP A 129 14.49 3.32 8.09
C ASP A 129 13.68 2.29 8.91
N PHE A 130 12.34 2.28 8.84
CA PHE A 130 11.50 1.42 9.67
C PHE A 130 11.77 -0.06 9.45
N LEU A 131 11.70 -0.51 8.19
CA LEU A 131 12.00 -1.90 7.83
C LEU A 131 13.43 -2.27 8.20
N THR A 132 14.39 -1.37 7.94
CA THR A 132 15.81 -1.58 8.27
C THR A 132 16.00 -1.78 9.77
N ARG A 133 15.34 -0.97 10.59
CA ARG A 133 15.40 -1.09 12.06
C ARG A 133 14.87 -2.42 12.54
N VAL A 134 13.72 -2.88 12.04
CA VAL A 134 13.15 -4.19 12.40
C VAL A 134 14.09 -5.32 11.95
N ALA A 135 14.49 -5.32 10.68
CA ALA A 135 15.35 -6.34 10.09
C ALA A 135 16.68 -6.47 10.83
N ASN A 136 17.35 -5.35 11.12
CA ASN A 136 18.63 -5.36 11.82
C ASN A 136 18.54 -5.98 13.21
N ASN A 137 17.48 -5.66 13.96
CA ASN A 137 17.25 -6.26 15.29
C ASN A 137 17.12 -7.78 15.21
N VAL A 138 16.33 -8.29 14.25
CA VAL A 138 16.15 -9.73 14.07
C VAL A 138 17.45 -10.40 13.61
N ILE A 139 18.09 -9.87 12.56
CA ILE A 139 19.36 -10.41 12.04
C ILE A 139 20.44 -10.44 13.13
N TYR A 140 20.48 -9.41 13.98
CA TYR A 140 21.43 -9.33 15.09
C TYR A 140 21.32 -10.49 16.06
N ILE A 141 20.10 -10.92 16.41
CA ILE A 141 19.90 -12.00 17.38
C ILE A 141 20.01 -13.40 16.77
N LEU A 142 19.82 -13.58 15.45
CA LEU A 142 19.88 -14.91 14.83
C LEU A 142 21.28 -15.55 14.93
N ASN A 143 21.34 -16.84 15.24
CA ASN A 143 22.59 -17.61 15.14
C ASN A 143 22.89 -17.98 13.67
N TYR A 144 24.08 -18.54 13.42
CA TYR A 144 24.51 -18.91 12.06
C TYR A 144 23.52 -19.84 11.36
N SER A 145 23.06 -20.91 12.04
CA SER A 145 22.14 -21.88 11.44
C SER A 145 20.80 -21.25 11.06
N GLN A 146 20.22 -20.42 11.92
CA GLN A 146 18.99 -19.68 11.65
C GLN A 146 19.15 -18.72 10.46
N LEU A 147 20.26 -17.96 10.42
CA LEU A 147 20.55 -17.04 9.33
C LEU A 147 20.72 -17.77 8.00
N GLN A 148 21.40 -18.91 7.98
CA GLN A 148 21.57 -19.69 6.75
C GLN A 148 20.24 -20.20 6.19
N LYS A 149 19.21 -20.43 7.02
CA LYS A 149 17.86 -20.75 6.53
C LYS A 149 17.24 -19.57 5.77
N LEU A 150 17.41 -18.33 6.25
CA LEU A 150 16.96 -17.12 5.53
C LEU A 150 17.65 -16.99 4.17
N VAL A 151 18.97 -17.13 4.16
CA VAL A 151 19.79 -17.01 2.95
C VAL A 151 19.41 -18.10 1.94
N SER A 152 19.22 -19.33 2.39
CA SER A 152 18.84 -20.45 1.52
C SER A 152 17.49 -20.22 0.86
N LEU A 153 16.48 -19.75 1.61
CA LEU A 153 15.19 -19.41 1.02
C LEU A 153 15.31 -18.23 0.05
N ALA A 154 16.09 -17.19 0.39
CA ALA A 154 16.26 -16.01 -0.45
C ALA A 154 16.80 -16.37 -1.84
N VAL A 155 17.76 -17.30 -1.90
CA VAL A 155 18.29 -17.83 -3.16
C VAL A 155 17.26 -18.69 -3.89
N ALA A 156 16.61 -19.62 -3.18
CA ALA A 156 15.66 -20.56 -3.78
C ALA A 156 14.40 -19.85 -4.34
N GLN A 157 13.94 -18.80 -3.68
CA GLN A 157 12.69 -18.11 -3.97
C GLN A 157 12.85 -17.00 -5.04
N GLN A 158 14.09 -16.62 -5.38
CA GLN A 158 14.36 -15.53 -6.33
C GLN A 158 13.66 -15.74 -7.69
N SER A 159 13.69 -16.97 -8.22
CA SER A 159 13.05 -17.28 -9.50
C SER A 159 11.53 -17.14 -9.44
N GLN A 160 10.90 -17.58 -8.34
CA GLN A 160 9.44 -17.49 -8.15
C GLN A 160 9.00 -16.04 -7.96
N VAL A 161 9.76 -15.27 -7.19
CA VAL A 161 9.55 -13.83 -6.98
C VAL A 161 9.66 -13.10 -8.32
N ASN A 162 10.72 -13.35 -9.10
CA ASN A 162 10.85 -12.78 -10.43
C ASN A 162 9.70 -13.20 -11.36
N GLN A 163 9.32 -14.47 -11.35
CA GLN A 163 8.21 -14.98 -12.17
C GLN A 163 6.90 -14.27 -11.83
N TYR A 164 6.57 -14.09 -10.54
CA TYR A 164 5.41 -13.31 -10.12
C TYR A 164 5.47 -11.89 -10.70
N GLY A 165 6.61 -11.22 -10.57
CA GLY A 165 6.83 -9.88 -11.12
C GLY A 165 6.59 -9.80 -12.63
N TYR A 166 7.22 -10.69 -13.40
CA TYR A 166 7.12 -10.68 -14.85
C TYR A 166 5.73 -11.06 -15.37
N GLN A 167 5.02 -11.96 -14.69
CA GLN A 167 3.66 -12.36 -15.08
C GLN A 167 2.60 -11.27 -14.86
N ARG A 168 2.95 -10.13 -14.23
CA ARG A 168 2.07 -8.95 -14.12
C ARG A 168 2.05 -8.10 -15.39
N TYR A 169 3.13 -8.12 -16.18
CA TYR A 169 3.27 -7.29 -17.38
C TYR A 169 2.18 -7.49 -18.43
N PRO A 170 1.72 -8.73 -18.73
CA PRO A 170 0.61 -8.93 -19.65
C PRO A 170 -0.66 -8.18 -19.23
N LEU A 171 -1.01 -8.23 -17.93
CA LEU A 171 -2.16 -7.50 -17.37
C LEU A 171 -1.95 -5.98 -17.45
N MET A 172 -0.79 -5.49 -17.03
CA MET A 172 -0.45 -4.06 -17.10
C MET A 172 -0.57 -3.51 -18.52
N MET A 173 -0.01 -4.22 -19.50
CA MET A 173 -0.06 -3.82 -20.91
C MET A 173 -1.49 -3.88 -21.44
N ALA A 174 -2.26 -4.94 -21.15
CA ALA A 174 -3.66 -5.02 -21.56
C ALA A 174 -4.52 -3.90 -20.95
N PHE A 175 -4.34 -3.59 -19.66
CA PHE A 175 -5.07 -2.49 -19.02
C PHE A 175 -4.69 -1.14 -19.64
N ARG A 176 -3.43 -0.94 -20.02
CA ARG A 176 -3.00 0.29 -20.72
C ARG A 176 -3.53 0.39 -22.15
N ARG A 177 -3.61 -0.73 -22.86
CA ARG A 177 -4.28 -0.82 -24.17
C ARG A 177 -5.76 -0.48 -24.06
N GLN A 178 -6.45 -1.02 -23.05
CA GLN A 178 -7.84 -0.66 -22.73
C GLN A 178 -7.99 0.84 -22.45
N LEU A 179 -7.11 1.41 -21.62
CA LEU A 179 -7.10 2.84 -21.27
C LEU A 179 -7.00 3.73 -22.52
N THR A 180 -6.05 3.41 -23.42
CA THR A 180 -5.71 4.22 -24.60
C THR A 180 -6.56 3.91 -25.83
N GLY A 181 -7.43 2.90 -25.78
CA GLY A 181 -8.23 2.44 -26.91
C GLY A 181 -7.45 1.61 -27.94
N ASN A 182 -6.19 1.25 -27.66
CA ASN A 182 -5.37 0.40 -28.54
C ASN A 182 -5.67 -1.11 -28.32
N ILE A 183 -6.93 -1.48 -28.52
CA ILE A 183 -7.44 -2.85 -28.34
C ILE A 183 -7.41 -3.64 -29.67
N PRO A 184 -7.37 -4.98 -29.63
CA PRO A 184 -7.40 -5.80 -30.84
C PRO A 184 -8.63 -5.55 -31.71
N VAL A 185 -8.48 -5.64 -33.03
CA VAL A 185 -9.60 -5.56 -33.98
C VAL A 185 -10.61 -6.67 -33.66
N GLY A 186 -11.89 -6.30 -33.54
CA GLY A 186 -12.98 -7.23 -33.22
C GLY A 186 -13.23 -7.42 -31.73
N SER A 187 -12.40 -6.87 -30.84
CA SER A 187 -12.67 -6.85 -29.40
C SER A 187 -13.59 -5.67 -29.03
N THR A 188 -14.40 -5.87 -27.98
CA THR A 188 -15.21 -4.82 -27.35
C THR A 188 -14.59 -4.28 -26.04
N GLY A 189 -13.43 -4.82 -25.64
CA GLY A 189 -12.74 -4.49 -24.41
C GLY A 189 -12.06 -5.73 -23.80
N LEU A 190 -11.56 -5.58 -22.57
CA LEU A 190 -11.01 -6.71 -21.81
C LEU A 190 -12.02 -7.86 -21.71
N ASN A 191 -11.52 -9.09 -21.64
CA ASN A 191 -12.31 -10.26 -21.29
C ASN A 191 -12.14 -10.57 -19.80
N LEU A 192 -13.25 -10.62 -19.06
CA LEU A 192 -13.25 -10.82 -17.60
C LEU A 192 -12.59 -12.15 -17.20
N ASP A 193 -12.92 -13.25 -17.88
CA ASP A 193 -12.41 -14.58 -17.51
C ASP A 193 -10.92 -14.73 -17.85
N ALA A 194 -10.45 -14.12 -18.94
CA ALA A 194 -9.03 -14.07 -19.27
C ALA A 194 -8.23 -13.28 -18.22
N VAL A 195 -8.75 -12.13 -17.77
CA VAL A 195 -8.13 -11.32 -16.70
C VAL A 195 -8.10 -12.11 -15.38
N LYS A 196 -9.22 -12.75 -15.00
CA LYS A 196 -9.29 -13.60 -13.80
C LYS A 196 -8.29 -14.75 -13.87
N LYS A 197 -8.22 -15.47 -15.00
CA LYS A 197 -7.28 -16.58 -15.19
C LYS A 197 -5.82 -16.14 -15.05
N ALA A 198 -5.46 -14.99 -15.61
CA ALA A 198 -4.12 -14.43 -15.48
C ALA A 198 -3.80 -14.04 -14.01
N SER A 199 -4.76 -13.40 -13.33
CA SER A 199 -4.65 -13.07 -11.91
C SER A 199 -4.55 -14.31 -11.02
N HIS A 200 -5.39 -15.33 -11.27
CA HIS A 200 -5.34 -16.62 -10.59
C HIS A 200 -3.94 -17.24 -10.64
N ALA A 201 -3.32 -17.28 -11.83
CA ALA A 201 -1.98 -17.83 -11.99
C ALA A 201 -0.92 -17.08 -11.16
N LEU A 202 -1.01 -15.74 -11.08
CA LEU A 202 -0.14 -14.94 -10.22
C LEU A 202 -0.30 -15.30 -8.74
N TYR A 203 -1.54 -15.42 -8.27
CA TYR A 203 -1.79 -15.73 -6.87
C TYR A 203 -1.44 -17.17 -6.49
N LEU A 204 -1.39 -18.12 -7.41
CA LEU A 204 -0.80 -19.44 -7.13
C LEU A 204 0.69 -19.33 -6.79
N ILE A 205 1.43 -18.43 -7.44
CA ILE A 205 2.83 -18.15 -7.11
C ILE A 205 2.92 -17.43 -5.76
N ASP A 206 2.09 -16.41 -5.52
CA ASP A 206 2.01 -15.72 -4.22
C ASP A 206 1.73 -16.69 -3.05
N GLY A 207 0.79 -17.62 -3.25
CA GLY A 207 0.44 -18.66 -2.29
C GLY A 207 1.58 -19.64 -2.02
N GLN A 208 2.31 -20.05 -3.05
CA GLN A 208 3.50 -20.89 -2.89
C GLN A 208 4.59 -20.17 -2.09
N ILE A 209 4.89 -18.92 -2.45
CA ILE A 209 5.86 -18.07 -1.75
C ILE A 209 5.47 -17.90 -0.28
N SER A 210 4.18 -17.64 -0.02
CA SER A 210 3.62 -17.49 1.33
C SER A 210 3.79 -18.74 2.18
N PHE A 211 3.51 -19.91 1.60
CA PHE A 211 3.69 -21.19 2.28
C PHE A 211 5.16 -21.46 2.63
N ASP A 212 6.07 -21.25 1.68
CA ASP A 212 7.50 -21.50 1.89
C ASP A 212 8.09 -20.58 2.96
N ARG A 213 7.67 -19.30 2.96
CA ARG A 213 8.01 -18.34 4.02
C ARG A 213 7.46 -18.76 5.37
N ALA A 214 6.20 -19.17 5.47
CA ALA A 214 5.61 -19.63 6.74
C ALA A 214 6.33 -20.85 7.33
N MET A 215 6.71 -21.82 6.48
CA MET A 215 7.52 -22.98 6.90
C MET A 215 8.89 -22.56 7.47
N LEU A 216 9.56 -21.64 6.78
CA LEU A 216 10.83 -21.07 7.25
C LEU A 216 10.66 -20.34 8.59
N TYR A 217 9.66 -19.47 8.69
CA TYR A 217 9.43 -18.63 9.86
C TYR A 217 9.09 -19.50 11.08
N ALA A 218 8.24 -20.52 10.91
CA ALA A 218 7.95 -21.49 11.96
C ALA A 218 9.20 -22.28 12.38
N SER A 219 10.06 -22.68 11.43
CA SER A 219 11.32 -23.36 11.74
C SER A 219 12.28 -22.49 12.53
N ILE A 220 12.38 -21.20 12.21
CA ILE A 220 13.23 -20.25 12.95
C ILE A 220 12.65 -20.01 14.34
N TYR A 221 11.35 -19.65 14.42
CA TYR A 221 10.63 -19.41 15.67
C TYR A 221 10.80 -20.56 16.68
N ASN A 222 10.62 -21.80 16.23
CA ASN A 222 10.72 -22.98 17.09
C ASN A 222 12.16 -23.31 17.50
N SER A 223 13.15 -22.79 16.77
CA SER A 223 14.57 -22.94 17.10
C SER A 223 15.14 -21.82 17.96
N MET A 224 14.37 -20.76 18.24
CA MET A 224 14.85 -19.64 19.05
C MET A 224 15.00 -20.02 20.52
N ASP A 225 16.13 -19.65 21.12
CA ASP A 225 16.36 -19.80 22.55
C ASP A 225 15.61 -18.75 23.38
N SER A 226 15.68 -18.87 24.72
CA SER A 226 15.00 -17.95 25.64
C SER A 226 15.54 -16.52 25.59
N THR A 227 16.82 -16.31 25.26
CA THR A 227 17.43 -14.98 25.17
C THR A 227 16.95 -14.27 23.91
N GLN A 228 16.90 -14.98 22.78
CA GLN A 228 16.35 -14.47 21.53
C GLN A 228 14.88 -14.07 21.67
N LYS A 229 14.06 -14.92 22.30
CA LYS A 229 12.63 -14.63 22.53
C LYS A 229 12.43 -13.45 23.47
N ALA A 230 13.18 -13.39 24.58
CA ALA A 230 13.13 -12.25 25.50
C ALA A 230 13.48 -10.92 24.81
N TYR A 231 14.42 -10.93 23.86
CA TYR A 231 14.75 -9.75 23.06
C TYR A 231 13.57 -9.28 22.20
N LEU A 232 12.90 -10.19 21.50
CA LEU A 232 11.72 -9.86 20.68
C LEU A 232 10.52 -9.44 21.55
N ASP A 233 10.33 -10.06 22.71
CA ASP A 233 9.30 -9.67 23.67
C ASP A 233 9.53 -8.25 24.20
N ALA A 234 10.78 -7.83 24.39
CA ALA A 234 11.12 -6.47 24.79
C ALA A 234 10.80 -5.42 23.70
N MET A 235 10.70 -5.81 22.43
CA MET A 235 10.30 -4.94 21.31
C MET A 235 8.78 -4.95 21.08
N LYS A 236 8.12 -6.07 21.36
CA LYS A 236 6.69 -6.28 21.07
C LYS A 236 5.80 -5.19 21.69
N GLY A 237 4.91 -4.63 20.87
CA GLY A 237 3.95 -3.60 21.29
C GLY A 237 4.55 -2.22 21.53
N LYS A 238 5.86 -2.04 21.28
CA LYS A 238 6.53 -0.73 21.32
C LYS A 238 6.77 -0.23 19.90
N GLY A 239 7.02 1.07 19.76
CA GLY A 239 7.32 1.69 18.47
C GLY A 239 8.81 1.79 18.14
N PHE A 240 9.06 2.26 16.92
CA PHE A 240 10.37 2.44 16.31
C PHE A 240 11.43 3.06 17.24
N ASN A 241 11.09 4.13 17.97
CA ASN A 241 12.02 4.86 18.84
C ASN A 241 12.39 4.07 20.09
N SER A 242 11.52 3.13 20.49
CA SER A 242 11.69 2.31 21.69
C SER A 242 12.49 1.03 21.45
N TRP A 243 12.68 0.61 20.19
CA TRP A 243 13.46 -0.59 19.86
C TRP A 243 14.96 -0.32 19.95
N PRO A 244 15.81 -1.33 20.17
CA PRO A 244 17.26 -1.14 20.10
C PRO A 244 17.73 -0.64 18.73
N ASN A 245 18.67 0.31 18.71
CA ASN A 245 19.23 0.87 17.47
C ASN A 245 20.39 0.04 16.93
N ILE A 246 20.08 -1.13 16.39
CA ILE A 246 21.06 -1.97 15.71
C ILE A 246 21.39 -1.37 14.34
N THR A 247 22.64 -0.97 14.18
CA THR A 247 23.17 -0.41 12.92
C THR A 247 23.61 -1.51 11.96
N TYR A 248 23.73 -1.17 10.67
CA TYR A 248 24.28 -2.09 9.66
C TYR A 248 25.67 -2.62 10.05
N GLY A 249 26.53 -1.78 10.66
CA GLY A 249 27.86 -2.18 11.09
C GLY A 249 27.86 -3.38 12.06
N GLN A 250 26.84 -3.50 12.91
CA GLN A 250 26.71 -4.60 13.87
C GLN A 250 26.25 -5.91 13.23
N ILE A 251 25.64 -5.86 12.04
CA ILE A 251 25.20 -7.05 11.28
C ILE A 251 26.01 -7.28 10.00
N ALA A 252 26.98 -6.41 9.68
CA ALA A 252 27.70 -6.43 8.41
C ALA A 252 28.35 -7.79 8.12
N ALA A 253 28.92 -8.45 9.13
CA ALA A 253 29.51 -9.78 8.98
C ALA A 253 28.49 -10.86 8.58
N LYS A 254 27.23 -10.74 9.00
CA LYS A 254 26.13 -11.66 8.68
C LYS A 254 25.57 -11.42 7.27
N MET A 255 25.63 -10.17 6.80
CA MET A 255 25.10 -9.76 5.49
C MET A 255 26.17 -9.75 4.39
N LYS A 256 27.46 -9.91 4.76
CA LYS A 256 28.58 -9.84 3.83
C LYS A 256 28.47 -10.90 2.73
N ALA A 257 28.82 -10.52 1.51
CA ALA A 257 28.86 -11.37 0.31
C ALA A 257 27.50 -11.89 -0.21
N LEU A 258 26.38 -11.45 0.36
CA LEU A 258 25.07 -11.70 -0.24
C LEU A 258 24.91 -10.82 -1.50
N PRO A 259 24.46 -11.39 -2.64
CA PRO A 259 23.98 -10.59 -3.77
C PRO A 259 22.88 -9.64 -3.30
N GLN A 260 22.77 -8.46 -3.90
CA GLN A 260 21.82 -7.41 -3.52
C GLN A 260 20.38 -7.95 -3.34
N GLY A 261 19.86 -8.68 -4.33
CA GLY A 261 18.51 -9.25 -4.25
C GLY A 261 18.33 -10.24 -3.09
N SER A 262 19.34 -11.03 -2.76
CA SER A 262 19.30 -11.94 -1.61
C SER A 262 19.40 -11.16 -0.28
N ALA A 263 20.17 -10.09 -0.21
CA ALA A 263 20.26 -9.24 0.97
C ALA A 263 18.92 -8.56 1.27
N VAL A 264 18.25 -8.01 0.24
CA VAL A 264 16.91 -7.42 0.35
C VAL A 264 15.90 -8.46 0.84
N ALA A 265 15.88 -9.65 0.24
CA ALA A 265 14.99 -10.73 0.65
C ALA A 265 15.23 -11.15 2.12
N VAL A 266 16.49 -11.29 2.55
CA VAL A 266 16.83 -11.61 3.95
C VAL A 266 16.31 -10.54 4.91
N MET A 267 16.44 -9.25 4.56
CA MET A 267 15.89 -8.16 5.38
C MET A 267 14.36 -8.22 5.44
N THR A 268 13.69 -8.48 4.32
CA THR A 268 12.23 -8.69 4.28
C THR A 268 11.82 -9.84 5.19
N TYR A 269 12.48 -11.00 5.08
CA TYR A 269 12.15 -12.17 5.89
C TYR A 269 12.40 -11.95 7.38
N ALA A 270 13.49 -11.26 7.72
CA ALA A 270 13.79 -10.90 9.10
C ALA A 270 12.68 -10.01 9.69
N SER A 271 12.23 -9.01 8.93
CA SER A 271 11.12 -8.14 9.33
C SER A 271 9.79 -8.90 9.48
N ASP A 272 9.47 -9.77 8.52
CA ASP A 272 8.28 -10.62 8.57
C ASP A 272 8.28 -11.55 9.78
N ILE A 273 9.44 -12.12 10.15
CA ILE A 273 9.56 -12.99 11.33
C ILE A 273 9.16 -12.23 12.59
N PHE A 274 9.63 -10.98 12.76
CA PHE A 274 9.24 -10.19 13.92
C PHE A 274 7.76 -9.82 13.88
N SER A 275 7.23 -9.34 12.75
CA SER A 275 5.82 -8.98 12.67
C SER A 275 4.91 -10.19 12.90
N TRP A 276 5.31 -11.38 12.47
CA TRP A 276 4.54 -12.61 12.69
C TRP A 276 4.62 -13.10 14.13
N TYR A 277 5.79 -12.96 14.77
CA TYR A 277 6.04 -13.23 16.20
C TYR A 277 5.21 -12.29 17.10
N ALA A 278 5.29 -10.99 16.84
CA ALA A 278 4.67 -9.94 17.65
C ALA A 278 3.16 -9.81 17.35
N GLY A 279 2.77 -10.14 16.13
CA GLY A 279 1.43 -9.96 15.60
C GLY A 279 0.44 -11.05 15.98
N SER A 280 -0.67 -11.05 15.25
CA SER A 280 -1.82 -11.93 15.45
C SER A 280 -2.48 -12.24 14.11
N LEU A 281 -3.49 -13.12 14.11
CA LEU A 281 -4.30 -13.34 12.91
C LEU A 281 -4.91 -12.03 12.37
N THR A 282 -5.31 -11.11 13.25
CA THR A 282 -5.82 -9.78 12.84
C THR A 282 -4.76 -8.99 12.07
N ALA A 283 -3.51 -9.03 12.50
CA ALA A 283 -2.41 -8.36 11.81
C ALA A 283 -2.13 -9.01 10.45
N ASP A 284 -2.14 -10.34 10.37
CA ASP A 284 -1.89 -11.10 9.13
C ASP A 284 -2.99 -10.89 8.08
N VAL A 285 -4.23 -10.66 8.52
CA VAL A 285 -5.37 -10.39 7.63
C VAL A 285 -5.43 -8.93 7.21
N TYR A 286 -4.87 -7.99 7.96
CA TYR A 286 -4.80 -6.61 7.55
C TYR A 286 -3.99 -6.44 6.26
N PHE A 287 -4.46 -5.59 5.35
CA PHE A 287 -3.78 -5.26 4.11
C PHE A 287 -4.01 -3.79 3.77
N CYS A 288 -3.13 -3.25 2.94
CA CYS A 288 -3.25 -1.91 2.39
C CYS A 288 -4.16 -1.97 1.13
N PRO A 289 -5.20 -1.12 1.00
CA PRO A 289 -6.16 -1.21 -0.12
C PRO A 289 -5.49 -1.13 -1.50
N GLU A 290 -4.37 -0.42 -1.64
CA GLU A 290 -3.60 -0.30 -2.88
C GLU A 290 -3.07 -1.66 -3.39
N ARG A 291 -3.16 -2.75 -2.59
CA ARG A 291 -2.80 -4.11 -3.03
C ARG A 291 -3.63 -4.55 -4.24
N HIS A 292 -4.89 -4.12 -4.35
CA HIS A 292 -5.74 -4.44 -5.50
C HIS A 292 -5.44 -3.55 -6.72
N GLY A 293 -4.58 -2.55 -6.55
CA GLY A 293 -4.22 -1.57 -7.58
C GLY A 293 -2.79 -1.70 -8.11
N THR A 294 -2.11 -2.81 -7.86
CA THR A 294 -0.65 -2.91 -8.11
C THR A 294 -0.27 -2.69 -9.57
N TYR A 295 -1.19 -2.88 -10.52
CA TYR A 295 -0.95 -2.74 -11.97
C TYR A 295 -0.98 -1.28 -12.46
N TYR A 296 -1.34 -0.33 -11.61
CA TYR A 296 -1.70 1.03 -12.02
C TYR A 296 -0.61 2.08 -11.75
N GLY A 297 0.51 1.72 -11.12
CA GLY A 297 1.66 2.63 -10.96
C GLY A 297 1.51 3.69 -9.87
N SER A 298 0.52 3.57 -8.99
CA SER A 298 0.40 4.37 -7.76
C SER A 298 1.55 4.14 -6.77
N PHE A 299 2.10 2.93 -6.70
CA PHE A 299 3.30 2.68 -5.89
C PHE A 299 4.48 3.53 -6.37
N TYR A 300 4.67 3.69 -7.68
CA TYR A 300 5.70 4.59 -8.20
C TYR A 300 5.47 6.05 -7.76
N LEU A 301 4.22 6.53 -7.72
CA LEU A 301 3.90 7.88 -7.24
C LEU A 301 4.36 8.12 -5.79
N LYS A 302 4.28 7.10 -4.93
CA LYS A 302 4.64 7.21 -3.51
C LYS A 302 6.11 6.92 -3.25
N ASP A 303 6.61 5.86 -3.87
CA ASP A 303 7.82 5.19 -3.43
C ASP A 303 9.04 5.64 -4.24
N ALA A 304 8.87 6.12 -5.48
CA ALA A 304 10.01 6.53 -6.32
C ALA A 304 10.91 7.59 -5.64
N PRO A 305 10.38 8.64 -5.00
CA PRO A 305 11.22 9.59 -4.25
C PRO A 305 11.95 8.99 -3.05
N ALA A 306 11.43 7.88 -2.49
CA ALA A 306 11.99 7.22 -1.31
C ALA A 306 13.10 6.21 -1.65
N VAL A 307 13.21 5.77 -2.91
CA VAL A 307 14.16 4.73 -3.32
C VAL A 307 15.60 5.18 -3.07
N GLY A 308 16.33 4.43 -2.25
CA GLY A 308 17.74 4.70 -1.96
C GLY A 308 17.98 5.91 -1.05
N VAL A 309 16.92 6.54 -0.51
CA VAL A 309 17.01 7.73 0.34
C VAL A 309 16.70 7.36 1.79
N ALA A 310 17.74 7.26 2.61
CA ALA A 310 17.59 6.98 4.04
C ALA A 310 16.83 8.11 4.76
N GLY A 311 16.03 7.75 5.76
CA GLY A 311 15.22 8.69 6.53
C GLY A 311 14.10 9.39 5.76
N TYR A 312 13.85 9.08 4.49
CA TYR A 312 12.73 9.64 3.73
C TYR A 312 11.40 9.10 4.30
N SER A 313 10.48 10.01 4.64
CA SER A 313 9.13 9.66 5.08
C SER A 313 8.12 9.90 3.97
N ILE A 314 7.39 8.87 3.60
CA ILE A 314 6.26 8.99 2.67
C ILE A 314 5.08 9.59 3.45
N SER A 315 4.47 10.65 2.92
CA SER A 315 3.25 11.22 3.50
C SER A 315 2.10 10.23 3.45
N GLU A 316 1.54 9.90 4.62
CA GLU A 316 0.35 9.05 4.74
C GLU A 316 -0.89 9.65 4.07
N GLN A 317 -0.90 10.98 3.87
CA GLN A 317 -2.03 11.71 3.29
C GLN A 317 -2.01 11.74 1.77
N LEU A 318 -0.88 11.39 1.16
CA LEU A 318 -0.71 11.47 -0.29
C LEU A 318 -1.80 10.72 -1.04
N THR A 319 -2.15 9.50 -0.61
CA THR A 319 -3.26 8.73 -1.22
C THR A 319 -4.57 9.49 -1.15
N ALA A 320 -4.94 9.99 0.03
CA ALA A 320 -6.23 10.64 0.25
C ALA A 320 -6.33 11.94 -0.55
N THR A 321 -5.31 12.79 -0.48
CA THR A 321 -5.26 14.08 -1.17
C THR A 321 -5.22 13.90 -2.68
N ALA A 322 -4.31 13.09 -3.21
CA ALA A 322 -4.17 12.91 -4.65
C ALA A 322 -5.30 12.05 -5.25
N GLY A 323 -5.85 11.10 -4.49
CA GLY A 323 -7.07 10.37 -4.88
C GLY A 323 -8.29 11.28 -5.01
N GLY A 324 -8.35 12.36 -4.23
CA GLY A 324 -9.36 13.41 -4.34
C GLY A 324 -9.54 13.96 -5.76
N ALA A 325 -8.47 13.99 -6.56
CA ALA A 325 -8.50 14.46 -7.94
C ALA A 325 -9.45 13.66 -8.84
N LEU A 326 -9.64 12.36 -8.60
CA LEU A 326 -10.58 11.55 -9.39
C LEU A 326 -11.88 11.22 -8.64
N SER A 327 -11.89 11.34 -7.31
CA SER A 327 -13.07 11.00 -6.50
C SER A 327 -13.94 12.19 -6.10
N ASN A 328 -13.44 13.42 -6.18
CA ASN A 328 -14.15 14.62 -5.74
C ASN A 328 -14.15 15.69 -6.84
N SER A 329 -15.30 15.89 -7.49
CA SER A 329 -15.43 16.89 -8.56
C SER A 329 -15.27 18.33 -8.08
N ALA A 330 -15.41 18.60 -6.78
CA ALA A 330 -15.16 19.93 -6.21
C ALA A 330 -13.67 20.34 -6.28
N GLU A 331 -12.75 19.37 -6.40
CA GLU A 331 -11.31 19.64 -6.60
C GLU A 331 -10.99 20.17 -8.01
N GLY A 332 -11.95 20.12 -8.94
CA GLY A 332 -11.85 20.74 -10.27
C GLY A 332 -11.10 19.94 -11.33
N TYR A 333 -10.63 18.73 -11.02
CA TYR A 333 -9.93 17.86 -11.99
C TYR A 333 -10.90 17.02 -12.85
N VAL A 334 -12.06 16.66 -12.31
CA VAL A 334 -13.06 15.79 -12.95
C VAL A 334 -14.46 16.39 -12.85
N THR A 335 -15.33 16.04 -13.79
CA THR A 335 -16.75 16.39 -13.71
C THR A 335 -17.47 15.52 -12.66
N PRO A 336 -18.67 15.93 -12.20
CA PRO A 336 -19.48 15.09 -11.32
C PRO A 336 -19.80 13.70 -11.91
N SER A 337 -20.00 13.59 -13.23
CA SER A 337 -20.26 12.30 -13.88
C SER A 337 -19.01 11.41 -13.90
N GLN A 338 -17.83 11.96 -14.14
CA GLN A 338 -16.56 11.24 -14.08
C GLN A 338 -16.26 10.76 -12.66
N ALA A 339 -16.43 11.62 -11.64
CA ALA A 339 -16.26 11.25 -10.24
C ALA A 339 -17.26 10.14 -9.83
N ALA A 340 -18.50 10.20 -10.31
CA ALA A 340 -19.51 9.19 -10.04
C ALA A 340 -19.15 7.81 -10.62
N LEU A 341 -18.49 7.75 -11.78
CA LEU A 341 -17.97 6.49 -12.33
C LEU A 341 -16.94 5.85 -11.38
N VAL A 342 -15.99 6.65 -10.90
CA VAL A 342 -14.96 6.19 -9.94
C VAL A 342 -15.60 5.75 -8.63
N ALA A 343 -16.54 6.52 -8.09
CA ALA A 343 -17.28 6.15 -6.88
C ALA A 343 -18.09 4.85 -7.03
N GLY A 344 -18.59 4.57 -8.23
CA GLY A 344 -19.29 3.32 -8.56
C GLY A 344 -18.42 2.07 -8.36
N LEU A 345 -17.10 2.16 -8.53
CA LEU A 345 -16.18 1.04 -8.32
C LEU A 345 -16.21 0.50 -6.89
N VAL A 346 -16.43 1.36 -5.90
CA VAL A 346 -16.54 0.95 -4.49
C VAL A 346 -17.68 -0.06 -4.31
N ASN A 347 -18.80 0.16 -4.99
CA ASN A 347 -19.93 -0.77 -4.96
C ASN A 347 -19.58 -2.08 -5.66
N THR A 348 -18.95 -2.01 -6.84
CA THR A 348 -18.56 -3.18 -7.63
C THR A 348 -17.62 -4.09 -6.85
N GLN A 349 -16.61 -3.53 -6.18
CA GLN A 349 -15.65 -4.35 -5.43
C GLN A 349 -16.17 -4.83 -4.08
N ARG A 350 -17.19 -4.19 -3.49
CA ARG A 350 -17.63 -4.48 -2.11
C ARG A 350 -17.96 -5.96 -1.91
N ALA A 351 -18.62 -6.56 -2.90
CA ALA A 351 -18.96 -7.98 -2.90
C ALA A 351 -17.69 -8.87 -2.86
N ASN A 352 -16.73 -8.58 -3.74
CA ASN A 352 -15.46 -9.31 -3.82
C ASN A 352 -14.58 -9.08 -2.59
N LEU A 353 -14.69 -7.92 -1.95
CA LEU A 353 -13.81 -7.52 -0.86
C LEU A 353 -14.23 -8.14 0.48
N TYR A 354 -15.49 -7.97 0.88
CA TYR A 354 -15.96 -8.42 2.20
C TYR A 354 -17.44 -8.77 2.31
N ALA A 355 -18.31 -8.28 1.42
CA ALA A 355 -19.76 -8.38 1.62
C ALA A 355 -20.38 -9.70 1.14
N SER A 356 -19.75 -10.41 0.20
CA SER A 356 -20.26 -11.70 -0.27
C SER A 356 -20.14 -12.76 0.84
N PRO A 357 -21.23 -13.50 1.18
CA PRO A 357 -21.20 -14.53 2.20
C PRO A 357 -20.60 -15.86 1.72
N THR A 358 -20.41 -16.04 0.41
CA THR A 358 -19.91 -17.30 -0.18
C THR A 358 -18.40 -17.31 -0.30
N SER A 359 -17.83 -16.24 -0.86
CA SER A 359 -16.38 -16.06 -1.03
C SER A 359 -16.09 -14.58 -1.18
N ASN A 360 -15.10 -14.09 -0.44
CA ASN A 360 -14.58 -12.73 -0.54
C ASN A 360 -13.11 -12.69 -0.09
N ILE A 361 -12.39 -11.64 -0.49
CA ILE A 361 -10.96 -11.46 -0.27
C ILE A 361 -10.59 -11.53 1.21
N VAL A 362 -11.36 -10.87 2.09
CA VAL A 362 -11.09 -10.87 3.54
C VAL A 362 -11.23 -12.27 4.14
N GLN A 363 -12.29 -12.99 3.78
CA GLN A 363 -12.55 -14.36 4.23
C GLN A 363 -11.45 -15.30 3.74
N THR A 364 -11.13 -15.25 2.45
CA THR A 364 -10.06 -16.05 1.84
C THR A 364 -8.71 -15.76 2.50
N ARG A 365 -8.38 -14.48 2.71
CA ARG A 365 -7.16 -14.06 3.40
C ARG A 365 -7.12 -14.57 4.85
N THR A 366 -8.23 -14.53 5.55
CA THR A 366 -8.37 -15.07 6.92
C THR A 366 -8.11 -16.56 6.98
N GLN A 367 -8.65 -17.32 6.03
CA GLN A 367 -8.43 -18.76 5.94
C GLN A 367 -6.97 -19.09 5.62
N ILE A 368 -6.35 -18.39 4.66
CA ILE A 368 -4.93 -18.53 4.34
C ILE A 368 -4.06 -18.22 5.56
N ALA A 369 -4.24 -17.06 6.20
CA ALA A 369 -3.46 -16.65 7.36
C ALA A 369 -3.61 -17.65 8.53
N THR A 370 -4.82 -18.18 8.76
CA THR A 370 -5.06 -19.22 9.77
C THR A 370 -4.29 -20.50 9.47
N LEU A 371 -4.33 -20.96 8.22
CA LEU A 371 -3.60 -22.14 7.76
C LEU A 371 -2.09 -21.94 7.91
N LEU A 372 -1.55 -20.79 7.49
CA LEU A 372 -0.12 -20.49 7.63
C LEU A 372 0.30 -20.43 9.11
N ARG A 373 -0.46 -19.77 9.98
CA ARG A 373 -0.17 -19.72 11.43
C ARG A 373 -0.23 -21.09 12.10
N SER A 374 -1.04 -22.03 11.60
CA SER A 374 -1.07 -23.39 12.14
C SER A 374 0.29 -24.10 12.06
N LEU A 375 1.16 -23.70 11.12
CA LEU A 375 2.50 -24.24 10.98
C LEU A 375 3.45 -23.85 12.12
N LEU A 376 3.13 -22.79 12.88
CA LEU A 376 3.90 -22.41 14.08
C LEU A 376 3.87 -23.51 15.14
N THR A 377 2.75 -24.22 15.27
CA THR A 377 2.55 -25.25 16.30
C THR A 377 2.90 -26.65 15.81
N SER A 378 2.60 -26.98 14.54
CA SER A 378 2.92 -28.28 13.96
C SER A 378 3.05 -28.21 12.43
N THR A 379 4.07 -28.88 11.90
CA THR A 379 4.28 -29.04 10.46
C THR A 379 3.84 -30.41 9.93
N ALA A 380 3.24 -31.26 10.77
CA ALA A 380 2.81 -32.61 10.37
C ALA A 380 1.77 -32.60 9.23
N SER A 381 0.99 -31.52 9.10
CA SER A 381 -0.03 -31.32 8.07
C SER A 381 0.44 -30.41 6.91
N ALA A 382 1.74 -30.13 6.79
CA ALA A 382 2.28 -29.14 5.86
C ALA A 382 1.83 -29.35 4.40
N ALA A 383 1.73 -30.59 3.92
CA ALA A 383 1.23 -30.89 2.57
C ALA A 383 -0.25 -30.50 2.39
N ASN A 384 -1.09 -30.78 3.38
CA ASN A 384 -2.51 -30.42 3.37
C ASN A 384 -2.70 -28.90 3.51
N VAL A 385 -1.89 -28.25 4.34
CA VAL A 385 -1.86 -26.79 4.49
C VAL A 385 -1.49 -26.15 3.15
N LYS A 386 -0.43 -26.63 2.50
CA LYS A 386 0.01 -26.16 1.18
C LYS A 386 -1.11 -26.26 0.14
N ALA A 387 -1.75 -27.43 0.02
CA ALA A 387 -2.82 -27.63 -0.96
C ALA A 387 -3.99 -26.65 -0.75
N GLN A 388 -4.41 -26.45 0.49
CA GLN A 388 -5.48 -25.50 0.82
C GLN A 388 -5.07 -24.04 0.59
N VAL A 389 -3.85 -23.66 0.97
CA VAL A 389 -3.31 -22.30 0.72
C VAL A 389 -3.29 -22.02 -0.78
N LEU A 390 -2.83 -22.95 -1.61
CA LEU A 390 -2.81 -22.75 -3.07
C LEU A 390 -4.23 -22.63 -3.64
N SER A 391 -5.16 -23.49 -3.24
CA SER A 391 -6.56 -23.40 -3.68
C SER A 391 -7.20 -22.06 -3.31
N LEU A 392 -7.01 -21.61 -2.07
CA LEU A 392 -7.54 -20.33 -1.59
C LEU A 392 -6.85 -19.15 -2.27
N SER A 393 -5.55 -19.25 -2.57
CA SER A 393 -4.83 -18.20 -3.30
C SER A 393 -5.36 -18.07 -4.72
N GLY A 394 -5.68 -19.17 -5.40
CA GLY A 394 -6.39 -19.14 -6.68
C GLY A 394 -7.72 -18.38 -6.59
N THR A 395 -8.55 -18.68 -5.59
CA THR A 395 -9.81 -17.94 -5.31
C THR A 395 -9.56 -16.45 -5.07
N TYR A 396 -8.51 -16.09 -4.31
CA TYR A 396 -8.12 -14.69 -4.11
C TYR A 396 -7.83 -14.05 -5.47
N GLY A 397 -7.03 -14.70 -6.31
CA GLY A 397 -6.65 -14.19 -7.63
C GLY A 397 -7.86 -13.99 -8.55
N ASP A 398 -8.85 -14.87 -8.51
CA ASP A 398 -10.09 -14.70 -9.26
C ASP A 398 -10.89 -13.46 -8.80
N LEU A 399 -10.97 -13.21 -7.49
CA LEU A 399 -11.64 -12.04 -6.92
C LEU A 399 -10.89 -10.74 -7.24
N ASP A 400 -9.57 -10.74 -7.08
CA ASP A 400 -8.71 -9.60 -7.43
C ASP A 400 -8.71 -9.32 -8.94
N GLY A 401 -8.75 -10.36 -9.77
CA GLY A 401 -8.86 -10.23 -11.22
C GLY A 401 -10.18 -9.59 -11.65
N ALA A 402 -11.29 -9.95 -11.00
CA ALA A 402 -12.58 -9.32 -11.25
C ALA A 402 -12.60 -7.83 -10.84
N ASN A 403 -11.98 -7.50 -9.71
CA ASN A 403 -11.78 -6.11 -9.27
C ASN A 403 -10.96 -5.32 -10.31
N ASN A 404 -9.80 -5.84 -10.71
CA ASN A 404 -8.91 -5.18 -11.66
C ASN A 404 -9.52 -5.02 -13.06
N TYR A 405 -10.30 -5.99 -13.52
CA TYR A 405 -11.11 -5.85 -14.73
C TYR A 405 -12.04 -4.63 -14.65
N ALA A 406 -12.76 -4.48 -13.54
CA ALA A 406 -13.68 -3.36 -13.34
C ALA A 406 -12.94 -2.02 -13.27
N TYR A 407 -11.84 -1.96 -12.51
CA TYR A 407 -11.01 -0.75 -12.39
C TYR A 407 -10.47 -0.30 -13.75
N ALA A 408 -9.81 -1.20 -14.49
CA ALA A 408 -9.23 -0.89 -15.80
C ALA A 408 -10.31 -0.41 -16.79
N THR A 409 -11.50 -1.02 -16.76
CA THR A 409 -12.64 -0.63 -17.60
C THR A 409 -13.15 0.78 -17.26
N VAL A 410 -13.37 1.07 -15.97
CA VAL A 410 -13.87 2.39 -15.55
C VAL A 410 -12.82 3.48 -15.74
N PHE A 411 -11.54 3.21 -15.44
CA PHE A 411 -10.47 4.17 -15.68
C PHE A 411 -10.32 4.46 -17.17
N ALA A 412 -10.50 3.48 -18.06
CA ALA A 412 -10.55 3.72 -19.50
C ALA A 412 -11.70 4.65 -19.91
N GLN A 413 -12.91 4.41 -19.37
CA GLN A 413 -14.07 5.27 -19.63
C GLN A 413 -13.84 6.71 -19.16
N VAL A 414 -13.30 6.89 -17.94
CA VAL A 414 -12.97 8.21 -17.40
C VAL A 414 -11.92 8.86 -18.28
N TYR A 415 -10.78 8.21 -18.51
CA TYR A 415 -9.65 8.75 -19.27
C TYR A 415 -10.04 9.21 -20.68
N GLN A 416 -10.79 8.39 -21.40
CA GLN A 416 -11.23 8.70 -22.78
C GLN A 416 -12.26 9.84 -22.84
N SER A 417 -12.90 10.16 -21.71
CA SER A 417 -13.83 11.30 -21.59
C SER A 417 -13.18 12.60 -21.10
N LEU A 418 -11.91 12.56 -20.68
CA LEU A 418 -11.22 13.74 -20.17
C LEU A 418 -10.94 14.74 -21.29
N THR A 419 -11.16 16.01 -20.99
CA THR A 419 -10.72 17.11 -21.86
C THR A 419 -9.21 17.30 -21.77
N THR A 420 -8.61 17.94 -22.78
CA THR A 420 -7.20 18.34 -22.76
C THR A 420 -6.83 19.15 -21.52
N ALA A 421 -7.74 20.02 -21.05
CA ALA A 421 -7.51 20.82 -19.85
C ALA A 421 -7.37 19.94 -18.59
N GLN A 422 -8.26 18.96 -18.42
CA GLN A 422 -8.21 18.02 -17.30
C GLN A 422 -6.96 17.15 -17.35
N LEU A 423 -6.58 16.65 -18.53
CA LEU A 423 -5.35 15.88 -18.72
C LEU A 423 -4.11 16.69 -18.29
N ASN A 424 -4.05 17.98 -18.67
CA ASN A 424 -2.96 18.87 -18.27
C ASN A 424 -2.94 19.12 -16.74
N GLN A 425 -4.10 19.27 -16.11
CA GLN A 425 -4.20 19.43 -14.64
C GLN A 425 -3.73 18.18 -13.91
N LEU A 426 -4.15 16.99 -14.34
CA LEU A 426 -3.73 15.72 -13.74
C LEU A 426 -2.22 15.49 -13.93
N ALA A 427 -1.66 15.84 -15.09
CA ALA A 427 -0.21 15.79 -15.32
C ALA A 427 0.55 16.77 -14.41
N ALA A 428 0.02 17.97 -14.19
CA ALA A 428 0.60 18.94 -13.26
C ALA A 428 0.57 18.44 -11.80
N LEU A 429 -0.53 17.80 -11.38
CA LEU A 429 -0.63 17.17 -10.06
C LEU A 429 0.39 16.03 -9.89
N ARG A 430 0.53 15.15 -10.90
CA ARG A 430 1.60 14.13 -10.89
C ARG A 430 2.97 14.78 -10.70
N LYS A 431 3.24 15.86 -11.43
CA LYS A 431 4.51 16.58 -11.33
C LYS A 431 4.76 17.15 -9.94
N SER A 432 3.76 17.73 -9.28
CA SER A 432 3.94 18.23 -7.92
C SER A 432 4.21 17.14 -6.88
N ILE A 433 3.79 15.90 -7.15
CA ILE A 433 4.06 14.74 -6.28
C ILE A 433 5.48 14.21 -6.50
N LEU A 434 5.94 14.20 -7.76
CA LEU A 434 7.18 13.53 -8.18
C LEU A 434 8.38 14.47 -8.36
N THR A 435 8.25 15.74 -8.00
CA THR A 435 9.35 16.71 -8.02
C THR A 435 9.50 17.36 -6.66
N GLY A 436 10.73 17.69 -6.29
CA GLY A 436 11.00 18.32 -5.01
C GLY A 436 12.48 18.43 -4.72
N THR A 437 12.78 18.59 -3.43
CA THR A 437 14.14 18.68 -2.93
C THR A 437 14.24 17.87 -1.66
N TYR A 438 15.26 17.00 -1.57
CA TYR A 438 15.56 16.24 -0.37
C TYR A 438 16.04 17.17 0.76
N ALA A 439 16.10 16.64 1.99
CA ALA A 439 16.50 17.43 3.17
C ALA A 439 17.94 17.99 3.08
N ASP A 440 18.80 17.36 2.27
CA ASP A 440 20.16 17.79 2.00
C ASP A 440 20.27 18.87 0.89
N GLY A 441 19.14 19.29 0.31
CA GLY A 441 19.09 20.26 -0.78
C GLY A 441 19.20 19.64 -2.18
N THR A 442 19.34 18.33 -2.31
CA THR A 442 19.42 17.65 -3.61
C THR A 442 18.05 17.65 -4.30
N PRO A 443 17.90 18.23 -5.51
CA PRO A 443 16.64 18.20 -6.23
C PRO A 443 16.37 16.81 -6.83
N PHE A 444 15.09 16.46 -6.95
CA PHE A 444 14.67 15.24 -7.66
C PHE A 444 13.53 15.50 -8.63
N ASP A 445 13.48 14.70 -9.69
CA ASP A 445 12.38 14.67 -10.66
C ASP A 445 12.18 13.23 -11.15
N PHE A 446 11.07 12.62 -10.70
CA PHE A 446 10.64 11.29 -11.10
C PHE A 446 9.42 11.32 -12.02
N THR A 447 9.04 12.50 -12.54
CA THR A 447 7.79 12.70 -13.33
C THR A 447 7.64 11.71 -14.46
N VAL A 448 8.75 11.40 -15.14
CA VAL A 448 8.86 10.43 -16.22
C VAL A 448 9.67 9.24 -15.71
N ALA A 449 9.01 8.09 -15.53
CA ALA A 449 9.73 6.84 -15.36
C ALA A 449 10.35 6.46 -16.71
N THR A 450 11.66 6.26 -16.75
CA THR A 450 12.41 5.93 -17.97
C THR A 450 12.97 4.51 -17.96
N VAL A 451 12.76 3.79 -16.87
CA VAL A 451 13.20 2.41 -16.69
C VAL A 451 12.13 1.60 -15.98
N PRO A 452 11.88 0.35 -16.38
CA PRO A 452 11.03 -0.56 -15.64
C PRO A 452 11.72 -1.00 -14.34
N TYR A 453 10.92 -1.24 -13.32
CA TYR A 453 11.33 -1.68 -12.00
C TYR A 453 10.76 -3.05 -11.66
N LEU A 454 11.51 -3.81 -10.89
CA LEU A 454 11.06 -5.01 -10.22
C LEU A 454 11.67 -5.04 -8.81
N TYR A 455 10.83 -5.04 -7.78
CA TYR A 455 11.28 -5.12 -6.38
C TYR A 455 12.26 -4.02 -5.96
N SER A 456 12.01 -2.79 -6.43
CA SER A 456 12.83 -1.59 -6.21
C SER A 456 14.15 -1.53 -6.98
N ASP A 457 14.41 -2.48 -7.88
CA ASP A 457 15.57 -2.46 -8.78
C ASP A 457 15.14 -2.26 -10.23
N ALA A 458 15.92 -1.47 -10.98
CA ALA A 458 15.70 -1.29 -12.41
C ALA A 458 16.01 -2.60 -13.17
N ILE A 459 15.23 -2.90 -14.20
CA ILE A 459 15.44 -4.05 -15.09
C ILE A 459 15.55 -3.62 -16.55
N THR A 460 15.99 -4.54 -17.42
CA THR A 460 16.17 -4.26 -18.85
C THR A 460 14.96 -4.68 -19.68
N ASP A 461 14.77 -4.04 -20.83
CA ASP A 461 13.73 -4.41 -21.81
C ASP A 461 13.82 -5.87 -22.24
N SER A 462 15.02 -6.44 -22.32
CA SER A 462 15.24 -7.84 -22.70
C SER A 462 14.61 -8.83 -21.71
N GLN A 463 14.51 -8.45 -20.43
CA GLN A 463 13.93 -9.29 -19.39
C GLN A 463 12.39 -9.29 -19.45
N ILE A 464 11.78 -8.21 -19.93
CA ILE A 464 10.32 -8.03 -20.01
C ILE A 464 9.74 -8.39 -21.38
N ALA A 465 10.55 -8.32 -22.45
CA ALA A 465 10.13 -8.57 -23.83
C ALA A 465 9.33 -9.87 -24.03
N PRO A 466 9.68 -11.02 -23.39
CA PRO A 466 8.90 -12.25 -23.52
C PRO A 466 7.45 -12.15 -23.00
N TYR A 467 7.17 -11.18 -22.13
CA TYR A 467 5.90 -11.03 -21.43
C TYR A 467 5.02 -9.90 -22.00
N ILE A 468 5.58 -9.00 -22.82
CA ILE A 468 4.87 -7.84 -23.36
C ILE A 468 4.25 -8.12 -24.75
N GLY A 469 4.83 -9.06 -25.51
CA GLY A 469 4.60 -9.18 -26.96
C GLY A 469 3.23 -9.66 -27.44
N ASN A 470 2.50 -10.47 -26.67
CA ASN A 470 1.13 -10.87 -27.04
C ASN A 470 0.19 -10.85 -25.83
N THR A 471 -0.62 -9.79 -25.76
CA THR A 471 -1.67 -9.62 -24.74
C THR A 471 -3.07 -9.70 -25.31
N ASP A 472 -3.23 -10.07 -26.59
CA ASP A 472 -4.52 -10.12 -27.27
C ASP A 472 -5.46 -11.14 -26.63
N TYR A 473 -4.92 -12.22 -26.06
CA TYR A 473 -5.70 -13.23 -25.32
C TYR A 473 -6.47 -12.65 -24.13
N LEU A 474 -6.11 -11.47 -23.62
CA LEU A 474 -6.83 -10.77 -22.54
C LEU A 474 -8.07 -10.00 -23.03
N PHE A 475 -8.31 -9.96 -24.35
CA PHE A 475 -9.39 -9.22 -25.02
C PHE A 475 -10.39 -10.11 -25.75
N PHE A 476 -10.11 -11.41 -25.83
CA PHE A 476 -10.94 -12.39 -26.51
C PHE A 476 -11.41 -13.45 -25.53
N GLU A 477 -12.53 -14.10 -25.84
CA GLU A 477 -12.90 -15.34 -25.15
C GLU A 477 -11.90 -16.44 -25.56
N PRO A 478 -11.39 -17.25 -24.61
CA PRO A 478 -10.45 -18.33 -24.90
C PRO A 478 -11.02 -19.43 -25.79
#